data_AF-A0A099G7L8-F1
#
_entry.id   AF-A0A099G7L8-F1
#
_cell.length_a   1.000
_cell.length_b   1.000
_cell.length_c   1.000
_cell.angle_alpha   90.00
_cell.angle_beta   90.00
_cell.angle_gamma   90.00
#
_symmetry.space_group_name_H-M   'P 1'
#
loop_
_entity.id
_entity.type
_entity.pdbx_description
1 polymer ?
#
loop_
_entity_poly.entity_id
_entity_poly.type
_entity_poly.pdbx_seq_one_letter_code
_entity_poly.pdbx_strand_id
1 'polypeptide(L)' 'MRAGLTRASLGGLGLAPREFWDLTPAELALMLGIEPGRGAGMSRAGLEALMARFPDAPAGED' A
#
# COMPACT_ATOMS: atom_id res chain seq x y z
N MET A 1 21.12 -13.70 -7.13
CA MET A 1 20.02 -13.81 -6.15
C MET A 1 18.71 -13.55 -6.88
N ARG A 2 17.83 -14.55 -6.98
CA ARG A 2 16.50 -14.42 -7.61
C ARG A 2 15.49 -14.11 -6.51
N ALA A 3 15.17 -12.84 -6.29
CA ALA A 3 14.02 -12.45 -5.47
C ALA A 3 12.84 -12.24 -6.41
N GLY A 4 12.01 -13.26 -6.58
CA GLY A 4 10.75 -13.13 -7.28
C GLY A 4 9.72 -14.05 -6.68
N LEU A 5 8.72 -13.46 -6.03
CA LEU A 5 7.49 -14.16 -5.65
C LEU A 5 6.74 -14.50 -6.94
N THR A 6 7.13 -15.57 -7.62
CA THR A 6 6.29 -16.17 -8.66
C THR A 6 5.26 -17.06 -7.98
N ARG A 7 4.17 -16.42 -7.55
CA ARG A 7 2.87 -17.05 -7.59
C ARG A 7 1.96 -15.98 -8.14
N ALA A 8 1.60 -16.10 -9.41
CA ALA A 8 0.47 -15.40 -9.98
C ALA A 8 -0.69 -15.57 -8.98
N SER A 9 -0.97 -14.52 -8.21
CA SER A 9 -2.17 -14.48 -7.41
C SER A 9 -3.29 -14.36 -8.42
N LEU A 10 -4.21 -15.33 -8.39
CA LEU A 10 -5.49 -15.23 -9.06
C LEU A 10 -6.15 -13.93 -8.55
N GLY A 11 -5.98 -12.83 -9.29
CA GLY A 11 -6.44 -11.49 -8.93
C GLY A 11 -5.46 -10.32 -9.09
N GLY A 12 -4.21 -10.52 -9.53
CA GLY A 12 -3.24 -9.43 -9.77
C GLY A 12 -2.85 -9.22 -11.25
N LEU A 13 -2.19 -8.09 -11.56
CA LEU A 13 -1.73 -7.72 -12.93
C LEU A 13 -0.68 -8.65 -13.57
N GLY A 14 -0.20 -9.67 -12.85
CA GLY A 14 0.79 -10.63 -13.36
C GLY A 14 2.20 -10.04 -13.59
N LEU A 15 2.49 -8.86 -13.06
CA LEU A 15 3.77 -8.17 -13.23
C LEU A 15 4.93 -8.93 -12.57
N ALA A 16 6.08 -8.97 -13.24
CA ALA A 16 7.31 -9.39 -12.57
C ALA A 16 7.69 -8.35 -11.49
N PRO A 17 8.41 -8.75 -10.42
CA PRO A 17 8.77 -7.84 -9.34
C PRO A 17 9.50 -6.58 -9.81
N ARG A 18 10.36 -6.70 -10.82
CA ARG A 18 11.07 -5.54 -11.38
C ARG A 18 10.13 -4.57 -12.07
N GLU A 19 9.20 -5.09 -12.86
CA GLU A 19 8.22 -4.28 -13.58
C GLU A 19 7.31 -3.55 -12.59
N PHE A 20 6.89 -4.22 -11.52
CA PHE A 20 6.11 -3.60 -10.45
C PHE A 20 6.83 -2.41 -9.79
N TRP A 21 8.13 -2.54 -9.50
CA TRP A 21 8.91 -1.48 -8.85
C TRP A 21 9.35 -0.36 -9.79
N ASP A 22 9.28 -0.57 -11.10
CA ASP A 22 9.59 0.45 -12.11
C ASP A 22 8.38 1.37 -12.39
N LEU A 23 7.16 0.88 -12.10
CA LEU A 23 5.92 1.64 -12.28
C LEU A 23 5.81 2.80 -11.29
N THR A 24 5.31 3.92 -11.78
CA THR A 24 4.83 4.99 -10.91
C THR A 24 3.52 4.57 -10.23
N PRO A 25 3.20 5.12 -9.04
CA PRO A 25 1.92 4.88 -8.39
C PRO A 25 0.70 5.22 -9.25
N ALA A 26 0.83 6.22 -10.14
CA ALA A 26 -0.24 6.61 -11.06
C ALA A 26 -0.48 5.56 -12.16
N GLU A 27 0.57 5.03 -12.76
CA GLU A 27 0.46 3.96 -13.76
C GLU A 27 -0.10 2.68 -13.17
N LEU A 28 0.34 2.31 -11.96
CA LEU A 28 -0.20 1.16 -11.25
C LEU A 28 -1.70 1.34 -10.94
N ALA A 29 -2.12 2.53 -10.49
CA ALA A 29 -3.53 2.83 -10.22
C ALA A 29 -4.39 2.71 -11.48
N LEU A 30 -3.91 3.21 -12.63
CA LEU A 30 -4.59 3.08 -13.92
C LEU A 30 -4.76 1.62 -14.33
N MET A 31 -3.70 0.81 -14.23
CA MET A 31 -3.75 -0.61 -14.59
C MET A 31 -4.70 -1.40 -13.68
N LEU A 32 -4.81 -1.03 -12.40
CA LEU A 32 -5.73 -1.65 -11.44
C LEU A 32 -7.18 -1.14 -11.57
N GLY A 33 -7.47 -0.18 -12.46
CA GLY A 33 -8.79 0.42 -12.57
C GLY A 33 -9.21 1.20 -11.32
N ILE A 34 -8.24 1.70 -10.55
CA ILE A 34 -8.49 2.52 -9.36
C ILE A 34 -8.76 3.94 -9.81
N GLU A 35 -10.03 4.34 -9.75
CA GLU A 35 -10.41 5.71 -10.02
C GLU A 35 -9.93 6.63 -8.88
N PRO A 36 -9.19 7.71 -9.17
CA PRO A 36 -8.77 8.67 -8.15
C PRO A 36 -10.00 9.24 -7.43
N GLY A 37 -10.06 9.05 -6.11
CA GLY A 37 -11.18 9.49 -5.27
C GLY A 37 -12.29 8.46 -5.07
N ARG A 38 -12.25 7.29 -5.72
CA ARG A 38 -13.22 6.20 -5.48
C ARG A 38 -12.73 5.28 -4.37
N GLY A 39 -12.94 5.73 -3.15
CA GLY A 39 -12.53 5.07 -1.93
C GLY A 39 -12.09 6.16 -0.99
N ALA A 40 -12.83 6.38 0.09
CA ALA A 40 -12.35 7.22 1.17
C ALA A 40 -11.12 6.54 1.74
N GLY A 41 -9.94 6.88 1.21
CA GLY A 41 -8.68 6.56 1.83
C GLY A 41 -8.75 7.01 3.29
N MET A 42 -8.00 6.34 4.16
CA MET A 42 -7.93 6.70 5.58
C MET A 42 -7.77 8.21 5.72
N SER A 43 -8.73 8.88 6.36
CA SER A 43 -8.64 10.33 6.57
C SER A 43 -7.48 10.61 7.51
N ARG A 44 -6.95 11.84 7.45
CA ARG A 44 -5.93 12.30 8.41
C ARG A 44 -6.39 12.09 9.85
N ALA A 45 -7.64 12.40 10.16
CA ALA A 45 -8.24 12.16 11.47
C ALA A 45 -8.28 10.67 11.84
N GLY A 46 -8.57 9.78 10.87
CA GLY A 46 -8.55 8.34 11.08
C GLY A 46 -7.15 7.81 11.38
N LEU A 47 -6.13 8.35 10.71
CA LEU A 47 -4.73 8.01 11.00
C LEU A 47 -4.33 8.48 12.40
N GLU A 48 -4.66 9.72 12.77
CA GLU A 48 -4.38 10.26 14.11
C GLU A 48 -5.04 9.42 15.21
N ALA A 49 -6.29 8.98 15.01
CA ALA A 49 -6.99 8.09 15.93
C ALA A 49 -6.28 6.73 16.10
N LEU A 50 -5.69 6.19 15.02
CA LEU A 50 -4.91 4.95 15.09
C LEU A 50 -3.59 5.14 15.84
N MET A 51 -2.87 6.22 15.58
CA MET A 51 -1.60 6.54 16.25
C MET A 51 -1.82 6.71 17.77
N ALA A 52 -2.91 7.34 18.17
CA ALA A 52 -3.25 7.48 19.59
C ALA A 52 -3.62 6.13 20.23
N ARG A 53 -4.29 5.24 19.49
CA ARG A 53 -4.70 3.92 19.99
C ARG A 53 -3.54 2.92 20.06
N PHE A 54 -2.56 3.07 19.17
CA PHE A 54 -1.40 2.18 19.06
C PHE A 54 -0.12 3.02 18.97
N PRO A 55 0.34 3.59 20.08
CA PRO A 55 1.56 4.40 20.07
C PRO A 55 2.80 3.52 19.83
N ASP A 56 3.75 4.01 19.03
CA ASP A 56 4.99 3.29 18.69
C ASP A 56 5.94 3.17 19.90
N ALA A 57 5.82 4.07 20.86
CA ALA A 57 6.51 4.03 22.14
C ALA A 57 5.53 3.69 23.27
N PRO A 58 5.94 2.93 24.30
CA PRO A 58 5.13 2.79 25.50
C PRO A 58 4.81 4.17 26.09
N ALA A 59 3.59 4.35 26.59
CA ALA A 59 3.19 5.58 27.24
C ALA A 59 3.96 5.74 28.56
N GLY A 60 5.03 6.54 28.53
CA GLY A 60 5.77 6.98 29.71
C GLY A 60 7.21 6.48 29.74
N GLU A 61 8.12 7.37 29.36
CA GLU A 61 9.44 7.47 29.98
C GLU A 61 9.79 8.96 29.96
N ASP A 62 9.44 9.64 31.05
CA ASP A 62 10.11 10.86 31.49
C ASP A 62 11.46 10.49 32.13
#